data_AF-A0A1J5V666-F1
#
_entry.id   AF-A0A1J5V666-F1
#
_cell.length_a   1.000
_cell.length_b   1.000
_cell.length_c   1.000
_cell.angle_alpha   90.00
_cell.angle_beta   90.00
_cell.angle_gamma   90.00
#
_symmetry.space_group_name_H-M   'P 1'
#
loop_
_entity.id
_entity.type
_entity.pdbx_description
1 polymer ?
#
loop_
_entity_poly.entity_id
_entity_poly.type
_entity_poly.pdbx_seq_one_letter_code
_entity_poly.pdbx_strand_id
1 'polypeptide(L)'
;MTIPTEVAETVINRAGGYCEVMFAAACTGRAEHLHHRKLRSQLGRHEVENLLHICHQCHTWIHAHPAASYERGFLVRGSREPAHHPVLYRNGKLLYLTRSGEVVKGGRQ
;
A
#
# COMPACT_ATOMS: atom_id res chain seq x y z
N MET A 1 -16.88 7.09 6.63
CA MET A 1 -16.92 6.84 5.17
C MET A 1 -16.13 5.58 4.90
N THR A 2 -16.75 4.60 4.24
CA THR A 2 -16.17 3.30 3.91
C THR A 2 -15.45 3.35 2.56
N ILE A 3 -14.45 2.49 2.35
CA ILE A 3 -13.80 2.32 1.03
C ILE A 3 -14.86 1.81 0.04
N PRO A 4 -15.00 2.39 -1.17
CA PRO A 4 -15.92 1.87 -2.19
C PRO A 4 -15.60 0.42 -2.55
N THR A 5 -16.63 -0.40 -2.77
CA THR A 5 -16.48 -1.85 -3.02
C THR A 5 -15.56 -2.14 -4.20
N GLU A 6 -15.75 -1.48 -5.34
CA GLU A 6 -14.92 -1.68 -6.54
C GLU A 6 -13.42 -1.41 -6.29
N VAL A 7 -13.13 -0.34 -5.53
CA VAL A 7 -11.75 -0.01 -5.15
C VAL A 7 -11.18 -1.09 -4.22
N ALA A 8 -11.96 -1.53 -3.24
CA ALA A 8 -11.54 -2.59 -2.32
C ALA A 8 -11.27 -3.91 -3.05
N GLU A 9 -12.19 -4.35 -3.92
CA GLU A 9 -12.06 -5.58 -4.70
C GLU A 9 -10.85 -5.54 -5.62
N THR A 10 -10.59 -4.42 -6.29
CA THR A 10 -9.40 -4.25 -7.14
C THR A 10 -8.12 -4.47 -6.34
N VAL A 11 -8.02 -3.87 -5.15
CA VAL A 11 -6.83 -4.00 -4.29
C VAL A 11 -6.72 -5.41 -3.69
N ILE A 12 -7.85 -6.03 -3.31
CA ILE A 12 -7.89 -7.40 -2.81
C ILE A 12 -7.42 -8.39 -3.88
N ASN A 13 -7.92 -8.24 -5.12
CA ASN A 13 -7.55 -9.08 -6.26
C ASN A 13 -6.07 -8.91 -6.62
N ARG A 14 -5.56 -7.67 -6.66
CA ARG A 14 -4.13 -7.37 -6.87
C ARG A 14 -3.25 -8.06 -5.84
N ALA A 15 -3.66 -8.04 -4.57
CA ALA A 15 -2.91 -8.67 -3.49
C ALA A 15 -2.94 -10.21 -3.56
N GLY A 16 -4.00 -10.79 -4.13
CA GLY A 16 -4.17 -12.24 -4.27
C GLY A 16 -4.24 -12.97 -2.93
N GLY A 17 -4.76 -12.32 -1.89
CA GLY A 17 -4.81 -12.84 -0.52
C GLY A 17 -3.51 -12.72 0.27
N TYR A 18 -2.44 -12.20 -0.33
CA TYR A 18 -1.12 -12.07 0.30
C TYR A 18 -0.80 -10.63 0.69
N CYS A 19 -0.14 -10.46 1.84
CA CYS A 19 0.33 -9.16 2.30
C CYS A 19 1.22 -8.52 1.23
N GLU A 20 0.86 -7.33 0.76
CA GLU A 20 1.58 -6.65 -0.33
C GLU A 20 2.96 -6.12 0.07
N VAL A 21 3.25 -6.08 1.38
CA VAL A 21 4.49 -5.54 1.93
C VAL A 21 5.47 -6.63 2.35
N MET A 22 5.01 -7.69 3.05
CA MET A 22 5.82 -8.80 3.57
C MET A 22 7.11 -8.38 4.33
N PHE A 23 7.10 -7.24 5.01
CA PHE A 23 8.33 -6.61 5.52
C PHE A 23 8.57 -6.86 7.01
N ALA A 24 7.53 -6.79 7.84
CA ALA A 24 7.70 -6.99 9.28
C ALA A 24 8.22 -8.41 9.57
N ALA A 25 9.15 -8.55 10.52
CA ALA A 25 9.69 -9.86 10.91
C ALA A 25 8.58 -10.86 11.33
N ALA A 26 7.51 -10.34 11.95
CA ALA A 26 6.34 -11.12 12.35
C ALA A 26 5.23 -11.15 11.28
N CYS A 27 5.51 -10.84 10.02
CA CYS A 27 4.51 -10.83 8.95
C CYS A 27 3.87 -12.21 8.78
N THR A 28 2.53 -12.27 8.85
CA THR A 28 1.76 -13.52 8.68
C THR A 28 1.62 -13.96 7.22
N GLY A 29 2.02 -13.11 6.27
CA GLY A 29 1.90 -13.36 4.82
C GLY A 29 0.47 -13.20 4.28
N ARG A 30 -0.57 -13.24 5.12
CA ARG A 30 -1.98 -13.09 4.75
C ARG A 30 -2.41 -11.63 4.73
N ALA A 31 -3.12 -11.20 3.69
CA ALA A 31 -3.71 -9.87 3.67
C ALA A 31 -5.03 -9.84 4.48
N GLU A 32 -5.19 -8.80 5.31
CA GLU A 32 -6.31 -8.67 6.26
C GLU A 32 -6.93 -7.26 6.22
N HIS A 33 -6.10 -6.22 6.08
CA HIS A 33 -6.50 -4.83 6.18
C HIS A 33 -6.11 -4.03 4.94
N LEU A 34 -7.04 -3.21 4.45
CA LEU A 34 -6.76 -2.15 3.47
C LEU A 34 -6.17 -0.93 4.19
N HIS A 35 -4.91 -0.61 3.89
CA HIS A 35 -4.13 0.44 4.52
C HIS A 35 -3.83 1.55 3.52
N HIS A 36 -4.15 2.80 3.88
CA HIS A 36 -3.80 3.97 3.08
C HIS A 36 -2.30 4.30 3.17
N ARG A 37 -1.66 4.46 2.02
CA ARG A 37 -0.27 4.94 1.92
C ARG A 37 -0.19 6.42 2.25
N LYS A 38 -0.98 7.25 1.57
CA LYS A 38 -1.25 8.64 1.95
C LYS A 38 -2.40 8.63 2.94
N LEU A 39 -2.09 8.94 4.20
CA LEU A 39 -3.04 8.87 5.29
C LEU A 39 -4.24 9.80 5.07
N ARG A 40 -5.39 9.40 5.63
CA ARG A 40 -6.64 10.18 5.61
C ARG A 40 -6.47 11.59 6.19
N SER A 41 -5.67 11.74 7.24
CA SER A 41 -5.33 13.03 7.87
C SER A 41 -4.50 13.95 6.98
N GLN A 42 -3.91 13.40 5.91
CA GLN A 42 -3.14 14.13 4.90
C GLN A 42 -3.89 14.21 3.56
N LEU A 43 -5.23 14.20 3.63
CA LEU A 43 -6.14 14.27 2.48
C LEU A 43 -6.01 13.10 1.48
N GLY A 44 -5.45 11.96 1.91
CA GLY A 44 -5.40 10.76 1.06
C GLY A 44 -6.79 10.17 0.81
N ARG A 45 -7.10 9.88 -0.45
CA ARG A 45 -8.42 9.39 -0.89
C ARG A 45 -8.47 7.86 -0.96
N HIS A 46 -9.67 7.31 -1.15
CA HIS A 46 -9.90 5.88 -1.37
C HIS A 46 -9.60 5.54 -2.84
N GLU A 47 -8.31 5.50 -3.18
CA GLU A 47 -7.81 5.26 -4.54
C GLU A 47 -6.99 3.96 -4.55
N VAL A 48 -7.04 3.23 -5.67
CA VAL A 48 -6.43 1.91 -5.80
C VAL A 48 -4.91 1.95 -5.59
N GLU A 49 -4.24 2.97 -6.15
CA GLU A 49 -2.80 3.22 -5.98
C GLU A 49 -2.41 3.66 -4.56
N ASN A 50 -3.39 4.14 -3.80
CA ASN A 50 -3.20 4.67 -2.45
C ASN A 50 -3.47 3.62 -1.37
N LEU A 51 -3.98 2.44 -1.72
CA LEU A 51 -4.28 1.38 -0.77
C LEU A 51 -3.30 0.22 -0.92
N LEU A 52 -2.99 -0.43 0.20
CA LEU A 52 -2.28 -1.71 0.29
C LEU A 52 -3.14 -2.70 1.07
N HIS A 53 -3.21 -3.96 0.64
CA HIS A 53 -3.82 -5.04 1.41
C HIS A 53 -2.73 -5.79 2.19
N ILE A 54 -2.71 -5.65 3.51
CA ILE A 54 -1.61 -6.09 4.37
C ILE A 54 -2.11 -6.84 5.60
N CYS A 55 -1.23 -7.62 6.23
CA CYS A 55 -1.51 -8.25 7.51
C CYS A 55 -1.52 -7.23 8.67
N HIS A 56 -2.15 -7.58 9.78
CA HIS A 56 -2.12 -6.78 11.01
C HIS A 56 -0.69 -6.46 11.48
N GLN A 57 0.24 -7.41 11.39
CA GLN A 57 1.62 -7.22 11.86
C GLN A 57 2.39 -6.17 11.04
N CYS A 58 2.22 -6.17 9.71
CA CYS A 58 2.79 -5.13 8.85
C CYS A 58 2.08 -3.78 9.04
N HIS A 59 0.76 -3.79 9.24
CA HIS A 59 -0.02 -2.59 9.54
C HIS A 59 0.50 -1.88 10.79
N THR A 60 0.63 -2.62 11.91
CA THR A 60 1.18 -2.10 13.17
C THR A 60 2.62 -1.60 12.99
N TRP A 61 3.46 -2.36 12.28
CA TRP A 61 4.84 -1.97 12.03
C TRP A 61 4.94 -0.63 11.27
N ILE A 62 4.10 -0.42 10.24
CA ILE A 62 4.10 0.78 9.42
C ILE A 62 3.83 2.04 10.25
N HIS A 63 2.85 1.97 11.14
CA HIS A 63 2.48 3.09 12.02
C HIS A 63 3.52 3.32 13.13
N ALA A 64 4.19 2.28 13.60
CA ALA A 64 5.26 2.40 14.59
C ALA A 64 6.58 2.96 14.02
N HIS A 65 6.82 2.81 12.71
CA HIS A 65 8.09 3.19 12.06
C HIS A 65 7.88 4.15 10.87
N PRO A 66 7.30 5.34 11.08
CA PRO A 66 6.87 6.22 9.99
C PRO A 66 8.01 6.64 9.06
N ALA A 67 9.21 6.94 9.59
CA ALA A 67 10.37 7.32 8.77
C ALA A 67 10.74 6.21 7.76
N ALA A 68 10.91 4.98 8.27
CA ALA A 68 11.22 3.81 7.46
C ALA A 68 10.09 3.47 6.47
N SER A 69 8.83 3.69 6.87
CA SER A 69 7.65 3.52 6.03
C SER A 69 7.59 4.50 4.85
N TYR A 70 8.00 5.76 5.06
CA TYR A 70 8.10 6.74 3.96
C TYR A 70 9.20 6.39 2.98
N GLU A 71 10.38 5.96 3.46
CA GLU A 71 11.49 5.52 2.60
C GLU A 71 11.10 4.36 1.69
N ARG A 72 10.31 3.42 2.23
CA ARG A 72 9.85 2.22 1.52
C ARG A 72 8.55 2.42 0.74
N GLY A 73 7.96 3.61 0.83
CA GLY A 73 6.70 3.94 0.16
C GLY A 73 5.46 3.23 0.70
N PHE A 74 5.54 2.63 1.89
CA PHE A 74 4.38 2.14 2.65
C PHE A 74 3.52 3.30 3.13
N LEU A 75 4.17 4.44 3.41
CA LEU A 75 3.52 5.73 3.58
C LEU A 75 3.96 6.70 2.49
N VAL A 76 3.07 7.62 2.14
CA VAL A 76 3.29 8.67 1.15
C VAL A 76 2.93 10.00 1.80
N ARG A 77 3.85 10.97 1.75
CA ARG A 77 3.64 12.30 2.35
C ARG A 77 2.53 13.05 1.62
N GLY A 78 1.82 13.91 2.35
CA GLY A 78 0.70 14.71 1.86
C GLY A 78 0.92 15.47 0.54
N SER A 79 2.14 15.98 0.30
CA SER A 79 2.50 16.69 -0.94
C SER A 79 2.78 15.79 -2.15
N ARG A 80 2.74 14.47 -1.99
CA ARG A 80 3.06 13.50 -3.05
C ARG A 80 1.80 12.76 -3.52
N GLU A 81 1.90 12.25 -4.74
CA GLU A 81 0.87 11.45 -5.41
C GLU A 81 1.22 9.96 -5.27
N PRO A 82 0.36 9.13 -4.63
CA PRO A 82 0.60 7.70 -4.45
C PRO A 82 0.94 6.93 -5.74
N ALA A 83 0.29 7.25 -6.87
CA ALA A 83 0.54 6.58 -8.16
C ALA A 83 2.00 6.77 -8.65
N HIS A 84 2.62 7.91 -8.31
CA HIS A 84 3.98 8.24 -8.72
C HIS A 84 5.03 7.94 -7.65
N HIS A 85 4.64 7.27 -6.57
CA HIS A 85 5.55 6.89 -5.50
C HIS A 85 5.72 5.38 -5.49
N PRO A 86 6.94 4.85 -5.64
CA PRO A 86 7.13 3.41 -5.56
C PRO A 86 6.85 2.91 -4.15
N VAL A 87 6.57 1.61 -4.04
CA VAL A 87 6.43 0.85 -2.80
C VAL A 87 7.33 -0.38 -2.85
N LEU A 88 7.97 -0.72 -1.73
CA LEU A 88 8.72 -1.97 -1.59
C LEU A 88 7.75 -3.14 -1.55
N TYR A 89 7.54 -3.79 -2.69
CA TYR A 89 6.51 -4.80 -2.83
C TYR A 89 7.03 -6.18 -2.40
N ARG A 90 6.32 -6.83 -1.47
CA ARG A 90 6.62 -8.16 -0.92
C ARG A 90 8.09 -8.34 -0.50
N ASN A 91 8.64 -7.35 0.19
CA ASN A 91 10.05 -7.27 0.63
C ASN A 91 11.07 -7.50 -0.50
N GLY A 92 10.69 -7.17 -1.73
CA GLY A 92 11.48 -7.39 -2.93
C GLY A 92 11.92 -6.09 -3.58
N LYS A 93 11.25 -5.73 -4.68
CA LYS A 93 11.62 -4.59 -5.52
C LYS A 93 10.71 -3.39 -5.25
N LEU A 94 11.23 -2.20 -5.49
CA LEU A 94 10.44 -0.98 -5.58
C LEU A 94 9.60 -1.01 -6.88
N LEU A 95 8.28 -1.04 -6.73
CA LEU A 95 7.31 -1.12 -7.83
C LEU A 95 6.23 -0.03 -7.67
N TYR A 96 5.49 0.26 -8.74
CA TYR A 96 4.41 1.24 -8.75
C TYR A 96 3.06 0.52 -8.73
N LEU A 97 2.12 1.11 -8.00
CA LEU A 97 0.72 0.68 -7.97
C LEU A 97 -0.07 1.60 -8.89
N THR A 98 -0.72 1.03 -9.88
CA THR A 98 -1.49 1.81 -10.86
C THR A 98 -2.95 1.95 -10.43
N ARG A 99 -3.66 2.86 -11.08
CA ARG A 99 -5.11 3.06 -10.92
C ARG A 99 -5.95 1.85 -11.32
N SER A 100 -5.46 1.07 -12.29
CA SER A 100 -6.07 -0.18 -12.75
C SER A 100 -5.84 -1.35 -11.80
N GLY A 101 -5.03 -1.19 -10.75
CA GLY A 101 -4.71 -2.27 -9.81
C GLY A 101 -3.54 -3.15 -10.25
N GLU A 102 -2.68 -2.68 -11.15
CA GLU A 102 -1.49 -3.40 -11.58
C GLU A 102 -0.27 -3.05 -10.72
N VAL A 103 0.70 -3.97 -10.69
CA VAL A 103 2.00 -3.76 -10.05
C VAL A 103 3.08 -3.76 -11.11
N VAL A 104 3.65 -2.59 -11.41
CA VAL A 104 4.55 -2.38 -12.55
C VAL A 104 5.93 -1.87 -12.13
N LYS A 105 6.95 -2.15 -12.95
CA LYS A 105 8.30 -1.58 -12.78
C LYS A 105 8.32 -0.15 -13.37
N GLY A 106 9.06 0.77 -12.74
CA GLY A 106 9.52 2.06 -13.33
C GLY A 106 8.47 2.85 -14.13
N GLY A 107 7.72 3.73 -13.45
CA GLY A 107 6.47 4.32 -13.94
C GLY A 107 6.54 5.32 -15.10
N ARG A 108 5.69 5.09 -16.09
CA ARG A 108 4.78 6.09 -16.67
C ARG A 108 3.55 5.35 -17.23
N GLN A 109 2.43 5.43 -16.53
CA GLN A 109 1.10 5.28 -17.12
C GLN A 109 0.40 6.62 -16.89
#